data_AF-A0A199XTD4-F1
#
_entry.id   AF-A0A199XTD4-F1
#
_cell.length_a   1.000
_cell.length_b   1.000
_cell.length_c   1.000
_cell.angle_alpha   90.00
_cell.angle_beta   90.00
_cell.angle_gamma   90.00
#
_symmetry.space_group_name_H-M   'P 1'
#
loop_
_entity.id
_entity.type
_entity.pdbx_description
1 polymer ?
#
loop_
_entity_poly.entity_id
_entity_poly.type
_entity_poly.pdbx_seq_one_letter_code
_entity_poly.pdbx_strand_id
1 'polypeptide(L)'
;MTEDQKPLTDSEFEESIGVLKKRKEHLQERVESLKFKPGWFILVIIAGGLAGYSFAAITDFRHYENLTQIIDRRLSYVVIGALFGTFMYGYVFSFFRISAQNRLRRIEYKLVQLGAEELQDKIEENFFTKLVKINFKYLDQYYLQTQEQADKSFRLASNASITGLVIISIGIIMMFFDKTEPAYVTTAAGVISEFIAAVFFYLYNRTVLKMSQYHQKLVITQNISLALKISEDMETENKAKVQEMIIERLTTDINKYLSTPE
;
A
#
# COMPACT_ATOMS: atom_id res chain seq x y z
N MET A 1 7.13 -18.39 -26.72
CA MET A 1 8.34 -17.62 -26.35
C MET A 1 8.34 -16.40 -27.25
N THR A 2 7.90 -15.25 -26.73
CA THR A 2 7.79 -14.01 -27.50
C THR A 2 9.15 -13.32 -27.56
N GLU A 3 9.53 -13.05 -28.79
CA GLU A 3 10.73 -12.42 -29.31
C GLU A 3 10.76 -10.94 -28.92
N ASP A 4 11.26 -10.57 -27.72
CA ASP A 4 11.42 -9.13 -27.38
C ASP A 4 12.35 -8.81 -26.19
N GLN A 5 13.50 -9.47 -26.08
CA GLN A 5 14.57 -9.02 -25.17
C GLN A 5 15.94 -9.12 -25.86
N LYS A 6 16.17 -8.19 -26.80
CA LYS A 6 17.54 -7.84 -27.20
C LYS A 6 18.10 -6.90 -26.11
N PRO A 7 19.32 -7.12 -25.60
CA PRO A 7 19.95 -6.17 -24.69
C PRO A 7 20.03 -4.81 -25.39
N LEU A 8 19.55 -3.76 -24.73
CA LEU A 8 19.58 -2.38 -25.22
C LEU A 8 21.03 -1.98 -25.48
N THR A 9 21.31 -1.34 -26.62
CA THR A 9 22.63 -0.75 -26.85
C THR A 9 22.87 0.43 -25.90
N ASP A 10 24.13 0.72 -25.54
CA ASP A 10 24.48 1.78 -24.57
C ASP A 10 23.83 3.15 -24.89
N SER A 11 23.64 3.46 -26.18
CA SER A 11 22.94 4.67 -26.63
C SER A 11 21.42 4.63 -26.38
N GLU A 12 20.78 3.49 -26.58
CA GLU A 12 19.33 3.31 -26.33
C GLU A 12 19.04 3.31 -24.83
N PHE A 13 19.97 2.83 -24.01
CA PHE A 13 19.89 2.83 -22.57
C PHE A 13 19.98 4.27 -21.99
N GLU A 14 20.97 5.05 -22.40
CA GLU A 14 21.11 6.48 -22.04
C GLU A 14 19.87 7.30 -22.46
N GLU A 15 19.35 7.07 -23.67
CA GLU A 15 18.13 7.73 -24.15
C GLU A 15 16.92 7.36 -23.28
N SER A 16 16.77 6.09 -22.90
CA SER A 16 15.67 5.61 -22.05
C SER A 16 15.71 6.24 -20.64
N ILE A 17 16.92 6.38 -20.06
CA ILE A 17 17.13 7.03 -18.75
C ILE A 17 16.80 8.52 -18.85
N GLY A 18 17.23 9.20 -19.91
CA GLY A 18 16.91 10.60 -20.16
C GLY A 18 15.40 10.84 -20.23
N VAL A 19 14.67 10.01 -20.98
CA VAL A 19 13.20 10.07 -21.09
C VAL A 19 12.51 9.81 -19.75
N LEU A 20 13.00 8.85 -18.96
CA LEU A 20 12.45 8.53 -17.64
C LEU A 20 12.70 9.64 -16.62
N LYS A 21 13.88 10.26 -16.62
CA LYS A 21 14.20 11.44 -15.77
C LYS A 21 13.27 12.61 -16.10
N LYS A 22 13.10 12.92 -17.39
CA LYS A 22 12.20 14.01 -17.83
C LYS A 22 10.74 13.75 -17.46
N ARG A 23 10.27 12.49 -17.55
CA ARG A 23 8.95 12.08 -17.06
C ARG A 23 8.83 12.17 -15.53
N LYS A 24 9.90 11.86 -14.79
CA LYS A 24 9.96 12.00 -13.32
C LYS A 24 9.77 13.47 -12.92
N GLU A 25 10.54 14.38 -13.51
CA GLU A 25 10.46 15.82 -13.23
C GLU A 25 9.06 16.38 -13.51
N HIS A 26 8.49 16.11 -14.68
CA HIS A 26 7.15 16.56 -15.03
C HIS A 26 6.06 15.99 -14.10
N LEU A 27 6.24 14.76 -13.60
CA LEU A 27 5.32 14.17 -12.61
C LEU A 27 5.54 14.73 -11.21
N GLN A 28 6.77 15.03 -10.80
CA GLN A 28 7.06 15.74 -9.55
C GLN A 28 6.38 17.10 -9.54
N GLU A 29 6.51 17.86 -10.63
CA GLU A 29 5.87 19.17 -10.79
C GLU A 29 4.33 19.07 -10.74
N ARG A 30 3.74 18.01 -11.33
CA ARG A 30 2.30 17.72 -11.20
C ARG A 30 1.87 17.36 -9.78
N VAL A 31 2.69 16.63 -9.04
CA VAL A 31 2.43 16.30 -7.63
C VAL A 31 2.57 17.54 -6.75
N GLU A 32 3.54 18.41 -7.03
CA GLU A 32 3.75 19.67 -6.30
C GLU A 32 2.72 20.74 -6.64
N SER A 33 2.16 20.74 -7.85
CA SER A 33 1.06 21.64 -8.24
C SER A 33 -0.30 21.16 -7.74
N LEU A 34 -0.43 19.90 -7.31
CA LEU A 34 -1.55 19.36 -6.52
C LEU A 34 -1.50 19.85 -5.06
N LYS A 35 -1.32 21.17 -4.86
CA LYS A 35 -1.47 21.82 -3.56
C LYS A 35 -2.95 22.01 -3.23
N PHE A 36 -3.24 22.05 -1.93
CA PHE A 36 -4.56 22.37 -1.42
C PHE A 36 -5.01 23.73 -1.97
N LYS A 37 -6.11 23.76 -2.72
CA LYS A 37 -6.68 25.00 -3.25
C LYS A 37 -7.83 25.46 -2.35
N PRO A 38 -7.65 26.49 -1.51
CA PRO A 38 -8.66 26.91 -0.54
C PRO A 38 -9.97 27.37 -1.19
N GLY A 39 -9.91 27.95 -2.40
CA GLY A 39 -11.11 28.38 -3.12
C GLY A 39 -12.05 27.23 -3.50
N TRP A 40 -11.50 26.08 -3.91
CA TRP A 40 -12.33 24.91 -4.29
C TRP A 40 -12.90 24.23 -3.04
N PHE A 41 -12.15 24.22 -1.94
CA PHE A 41 -12.61 23.72 -0.66
C PHE A 41 -13.85 24.47 -0.15
N ILE A 42 -13.83 25.80 -0.20
CA ILE A 42 -14.96 26.63 0.22
C ILE A 42 -16.19 26.37 -0.67
N LEU A 43 -15.99 26.24 -1.99
CA LEU A 43 -17.08 25.92 -2.92
C LEU A 43 -17.76 24.58 -2.60
N VAL A 44 -16.99 23.54 -2.25
CA VAL A 44 -17.55 22.23 -1.90
C VAL A 44 -18.33 22.28 -0.59
N ILE A 45 -17.86 23.04 0.40
CA ILE A 45 -18.60 23.24 1.66
C ILE A 45 -19.94 23.92 1.40
N ILE A 46 -19.94 24.99 0.60
CA ILE A 46 -21.16 25.73 0.24
C ILE A 46 -22.11 24.83 -0.56
N ALA A 47 -21.60 24.08 -1.53
CA ALA A 47 -22.40 23.14 -2.31
C ALA A 47 -22.99 22.02 -1.44
N GLY A 48 -22.22 21.49 -0.49
CA GLY A 48 -22.70 20.51 0.49
C GLY A 48 -23.81 21.06 1.39
N GLY A 49 -23.66 22.29 1.88
CA GLY A 49 -24.69 22.98 2.66
C GLY A 49 -25.97 23.24 1.87
N LEU A 50 -25.85 23.67 0.60
CA LEU A 50 -26.99 23.88 -0.30
C LEU A 50 -27.72 22.58 -0.65
N ALA A 51 -26.98 21.49 -0.84
CA ALA A 51 -27.56 20.16 -1.03
C ALA A 51 -28.34 19.70 0.21
N GLY A 52 -27.77 19.91 1.41
CA GLY A 52 -28.44 19.65 2.68
C GLY A 52 -29.73 20.47 2.85
N TYR A 53 -29.69 21.76 2.51
CA TYR A 53 -30.87 22.63 2.52
C TYR A 53 -31.97 22.15 1.56
N SER A 54 -31.58 21.79 0.33
CA SER A 54 -32.50 21.32 -0.70
C SER A 54 -33.17 19.99 -0.30
N PHE A 55 -32.42 19.09 0.34
CA PHE A 55 -32.93 17.84 0.89
C PHE A 55 -33.94 18.08 2.03
N ALA A 56 -33.67 19.04 2.91
CA ALA A 56 -34.60 19.44 3.96
C ALA A 56 -35.91 20.01 3.39
N ALA A 57 -35.82 20.85 2.36
CA ALA A 57 -36.99 21.45 1.71
C ALA A 57 -37.91 20.40 1.05
N ILE A 58 -37.36 19.31 0.51
CA ILE A 58 -38.13 18.21 -0.10
C ILE A 58 -38.80 17.33 0.97
N THR A 59 -38.09 17.06 2.07
CA THR A 59 -38.58 16.17 3.14
C THR A 59 -39.61 16.82 4.07
N ASP A 60 -39.66 18.16 4.11
CA ASP A 60 -40.55 18.91 5.01
C ASP A 60 -41.95 19.24 4.45
N PHE A 61 -42.34 18.71 3.30
CA PHE A 61 -43.56 19.15 2.58
C PHE A 61 -44.91 18.88 3.29
N ARG A 62 -44.98 18.18 4.44
CA ARG A 62 -46.28 17.72 4.98
C ARG A 62 -46.57 17.80 6.47
N HIS A 63 -45.70 18.34 7.36
CA HIS A 63 -45.87 18.04 8.79
C HIS A 63 -45.42 19.08 9.86
N TYR A 64 -45.63 20.39 9.68
CA TYR A 64 -45.24 21.36 10.73
C TYR A 64 -46.28 22.41 11.06
N GLU A 65 -46.52 22.59 12.37
CA GLU A 65 -47.36 23.65 12.94
C GLU A 65 -46.54 24.87 13.42
N ASN A 66 -45.22 24.78 13.64
CA ASN A 66 -44.41 25.85 14.27
C ASN A 66 -43.12 26.23 13.51
N LEU A 67 -42.88 27.55 13.37
CA LEU A 67 -41.77 28.14 12.61
C LEU A 67 -40.37 27.81 13.16
N THR A 68 -40.24 27.70 14.49
CA THR A 68 -38.96 27.42 15.17
C THR A 68 -38.45 26.01 14.89
N GLN A 69 -39.34 25.02 14.82
CA GLN A 69 -38.99 23.63 14.50
C GLN A 69 -38.51 23.45 13.05
N ILE A 70 -39.04 24.28 12.14
CA ILE A 70 -38.60 24.31 10.73
C ILE A 70 -37.17 24.86 10.63
N ILE A 71 -36.84 25.89 11.41
CA ILE A 71 -35.53 26.52 11.39
C ILE A 71 -34.45 25.57 11.93
N ASP A 72 -34.67 24.97 13.11
CA ASP A 72 -33.69 24.08 13.74
C ASP A 72 -33.38 22.83 12.90
N ARG A 73 -34.42 22.22 12.30
CA ARG A 73 -34.25 21.02 11.49
C ARG A 73 -33.59 21.31 10.14
N ARG A 74 -33.87 22.46 9.51
CA ARG A 74 -33.12 22.86 8.30
C ARG A 74 -31.67 23.15 8.59
N LEU A 75 -31.37 23.76 9.74
CA LEU A 75 -30.02 24.09 10.16
C LEU A 75 -29.19 22.80 10.38
N SER A 76 -29.77 21.75 10.96
CA SER A 76 -29.08 20.47 11.14
C SER A 76 -28.74 19.77 9.81
N TYR A 77 -29.65 19.76 8.82
CA TYR A 77 -29.36 19.18 7.50
C TYR A 77 -28.28 19.95 6.72
N VAL A 78 -28.24 21.28 6.86
CA VAL A 78 -27.17 22.12 6.26
C VAL A 78 -25.81 21.79 6.87
N VAL A 79 -25.74 21.63 8.20
CA VAL A 79 -24.51 21.26 8.91
C VAL A 79 -24.04 19.86 8.47
N ILE A 80 -24.94 18.88 8.40
CA ILE A 80 -24.62 17.52 7.93
C ILE A 80 -24.10 17.56 6.48
N GLY A 81 -24.76 18.31 5.59
CA GLY A 81 -24.34 18.48 4.20
C GLY A 81 -22.96 19.13 4.06
N ALA A 82 -22.65 20.14 4.88
CA ALA A 82 -21.34 20.80 4.90
C ALA A 82 -20.22 19.87 5.41
N LEU A 83 -20.49 19.08 6.46
CA LEU A 83 -19.55 18.07 6.98
C LEU A 83 -19.28 16.99 5.93
N PHE A 84 -20.33 16.51 5.25
CA PHE A 84 -20.20 15.52 4.18
C PHE A 84 -19.39 16.05 2.99
N GLY A 85 -19.62 17.30 2.57
CA GLY A 85 -18.83 17.95 1.53
C GLY A 85 -17.34 18.07 1.90
N THR A 86 -17.05 18.43 3.15
CA THR A 86 -15.68 18.52 3.68
C THR A 86 -14.97 17.18 3.62
N PHE A 87 -15.64 16.11 4.07
CA PHE A 87 -15.12 14.75 4.03
C PHE A 87 -14.86 14.27 2.59
N MET A 88 -15.82 14.50 1.69
CA MET A 88 -15.71 14.13 0.27
C MET A 88 -14.56 14.85 -0.43
N TYR A 89 -14.36 16.14 -0.18
CA TYR A 89 -13.23 16.88 -0.74
C TYR A 89 -11.88 16.30 -0.25
N GLY A 90 -11.76 16.05 1.05
CA GLY A 90 -10.57 15.44 1.63
C GLY A 90 -10.26 14.07 1.03
N TYR A 91 -11.29 13.24 0.84
CA TYR A 91 -11.17 11.92 0.21
C TYR A 91 -10.69 12.01 -1.24
N VAL A 92 -11.33 12.85 -2.06
CA VAL A 92 -10.97 13.03 -3.49
C VAL A 92 -9.55 13.60 -3.61
N PHE A 93 -9.20 14.61 -2.82
CA PHE A 93 -7.86 15.20 -2.80
C PHE A 93 -6.79 14.16 -2.44
N SER A 94 -7.05 13.36 -1.40
CA SER A 94 -6.16 12.27 -0.98
C SER A 94 -6.00 11.22 -2.09
N PHE A 95 -7.11 10.81 -2.73
CA PHE A 95 -7.09 9.85 -3.84
C PHE A 95 -6.25 10.31 -5.03
N PHE A 96 -6.43 11.55 -5.49
CA PHE A 96 -5.63 12.12 -6.58
C PHE A 96 -4.15 12.22 -6.22
N ARG A 97 -3.83 12.65 -5.00
CA ARG A 97 -2.45 12.75 -4.52
C ARG A 97 -1.76 11.38 -4.45
N ILE A 98 -2.44 10.38 -3.89
CA ILE A 98 -1.93 9.00 -3.81
C ILE A 98 -1.72 8.42 -5.22
N SER A 99 -2.67 8.61 -6.13
CA SER A 99 -2.57 8.12 -7.51
C SER A 99 -1.38 8.73 -8.24
N ALA A 100 -1.16 10.05 -8.09
CA ALA A 100 -0.02 10.74 -8.69
C ALA A 100 1.33 10.29 -8.07
N GLN A 101 1.38 10.14 -6.75
CA GLN A 101 2.58 9.63 -6.05
C GLN A 101 2.93 8.19 -6.45
N ASN A 102 1.93 7.33 -6.63
CA ASN A 102 2.14 5.95 -7.06
C ASN A 102 2.70 5.86 -8.49
N ARG A 103 2.36 6.80 -9.37
CA ARG A 103 2.97 6.89 -10.72
C ARG A 103 4.43 7.29 -10.65
N LEU A 104 4.76 8.24 -9.78
CA LEU A 104 6.15 8.68 -9.57
C LEU A 104 7.02 7.53 -9.04
N ARG A 105 6.53 6.81 -8.02
CA ARG A 105 7.21 5.65 -7.42
C ARG A 105 7.54 4.57 -8.46
N ARG A 106 6.66 4.32 -9.44
CA ARG A 106 6.93 3.37 -10.54
C ARG A 106 8.07 3.80 -11.45
N ILE A 107 8.21 5.09 -11.72
CA ILE A 107 9.30 5.60 -12.57
C ILE A 107 10.63 5.53 -11.83
N GLU A 108 10.62 5.86 -10.53
CA GLU A 108 11.79 5.74 -9.67
C GLU A 108 12.26 4.29 -9.54
N TYR A 109 11.34 3.34 -9.36
CA TYR A 109 11.65 1.90 -9.40
C TYR A 109 12.29 1.48 -10.72
N LYS A 110 11.77 1.95 -11.87
CA LYS A 110 12.36 1.66 -13.19
C LYS A 110 13.76 2.25 -13.36
N LEU A 111 14.01 3.45 -12.84
CA LEU A 111 15.34 4.08 -12.87
C LEU A 111 16.34 3.30 -12.01
N VAL A 112 15.94 2.81 -10.83
CA VAL A 112 16.77 1.94 -9.98
C VAL A 112 17.04 0.60 -10.64
N GLN A 113 16.03 0.02 -11.31
CA GLN A 113 16.18 -1.24 -12.02
C GLN A 113 17.18 -1.12 -13.17
N LEU A 114 17.05 -0.09 -14.01
CA LEU A 114 17.98 0.20 -15.11
C LEU A 114 19.38 0.47 -14.59
N GLY A 115 19.57 1.34 -13.59
CA GLY A 115 20.90 1.58 -13.00
C GLY A 115 21.53 0.32 -12.42
N ALA A 116 20.72 -0.61 -11.92
CA ALA A 116 21.23 -1.89 -11.43
C ALA A 116 21.53 -2.91 -12.55
N GLU A 117 20.91 -2.78 -13.72
CA GLU A 117 21.21 -3.53 -14.94
C GLU A 117 22.52 -3.03 -15.58
N GLU A 118 22.75 -1.71 -15.57
CA GLU A 118 24.04 -1.10 -15.93
C GLU A 118 25.19 -1.58 -15.02
N LEU A 119 24.93 -1.63 -13.70
CA LEU A 119 25.84 -2.25 -12.75
C LEU A 119 26.07 -3.73 -13.04
N GLN A 120 25.07 -4.45 -13.54
CA GLN A 120 25.16 -5.89 -13.85
C GLN A 120 26.01 -6.18 -15.10
N ASP A 121 26.02 -5.26 -16.06
CA ASP A 121 26.82 -5.34 -17.29
C ASP A 121 28.26 -4.85 -17.09
N LYS A 122 28.50 -3.96 -16.12
CA LYS A 122 29.85 -3.46 -15.78
C LYS A 122 30.62 -4.30 -14.76
N ILE A 123 30.03 -5.38 -14.23
CA ILE A 123 30.69 -6.25 -13.24
C ILE A 123 31.43 -7.41 -13.93
N GLU A 124 32.76 -7.30 -14.03
CA GLU A 124 33.70 -8.41 -14.25
C GLU A 124 33.97 -9.20 -12.94
N GLU A 125 32.93 -9.67 -12.23
CA GLU A 125 33.11 -10.55 -11.06
C GLU A 125 32.64 -11.99 -11.35
N ASN A 126 33.34 -12.96 -10.73
CA ASN A 126 32.99 -14.39 -10.68
C ASN A 126 31.47 -14.61 -10.52
N PHE A 127 30.92 -15.57 -11.28
CA PHE A 127 29.49 -15.96 -11.31
C PHE A 127 28.87 -16.06 -9.90
N PHE A 128 29.63 -16.56 -8.93
CA PHE A 128 29.20 -16.70 -7.54
C PHE A 128 29.09 -15.38 -6.78
N THR A 129 29.97 -14.41 -7.01
CA THR A 129 29.82 -13.08 -6.43
C THR A 129 28.59 -12.37 -6.99
N LYS A 130 28.29 -12.58 -8.28
CA LYS A 130 27.05 -12.10 -8.91
C LYS A 130 25.82 -12.71 -8.25
N LEU A 131 25.79 -14.03 -8.02
CA LEU A 131 24.69 -14.71 -7.32
C LEU A 131 24.49 -14.22 -5.88
N VAL A 132 25.58 -13.98 -5.14
CA VAL A 132 25.53 -13.46 -3.77
C VAL A 132 24.99 -12.02 -3.75
N LYS A 133 25.51 -11.13 -4.61
CA LYS A 133 25.01 -9.75 -4.75
C LYS A 133 23.52 -9.71 -5.10
N ILE A 134 23.09 -10.58 -6.03
CA ILE A 134 21.68 -10.70 -6.42
C ILE A 134 20.81 -11.10 -5.23
N ASN A 135 21.23 -12.07 -4.41
CA ASN A 135 20.49 -12.47 -3.20
C ASN A 135 20.36 -11.34 -2.18
N PHE A 136 21.45 -10.61 -1.89
CA PHE A 136 21.40 -9.45 -1.00
C PHE A 136 20.46 -8.36 -1.52
N LYS A 137 20.48 -8.10 -2.83
CA LYS A 137 19.57 -7.14 -3.46
C LYS A 137 18.11 -7.58 -3.32
N TYR A 138 17.80 -8.86 -3.49
CA TYR A 138 16.45 -9.38 -3.29
C TYR A 138 15.99 -9.31 -1.83
N LEU A 139 16.89 -9.55 -0.87
CA LEU A 139 16.63 -9.36 0.56
C LEU A 139 16.25 -7.91 0.87
N ASP A 140 17.06 -6.96 0.40
CA ASP A 140 16.84 -5.54 0.64
C ASP A 140 15.55 -5.04 -0.05
N GLN A 141 15.34 -5.44 -1.30
CA GLN A 141 14.11 -5.16 -2.04
C GLN A 141 12.88 -5.72 -1.33
N TYR A 142 12.96 -6.93 -0.78
CA TYR A 142 11.88 -7.53 -0.02
C TYR A 142 11.61 -6.78 1.30
N TYR A 143 12.65 -6.35 2.00
CA TYR A 143 12.51 -5.53 3.19
C TYR A 143 11.80 -4.20 2.88
N LEU A 144 12.22 -3.52 1.82
CA LEU A 144 11.60 -2.28 1.34
C LEU A 144 10.14 -2.49 0.93
N GLN A 145 9.82 -3.57 0.22
CA GLN A 145 8.44 -3.92 -0.16
C GLN A 145 7.58 -4.20 1.07
N THR A 146 8.12 -4.92 2.05
CA THR A 146 7.44 -5.21 3.32
C THR A 146 7.14 -3.93 4.10
N GLN A 147 8.11 -3.01 4.18
CA GLN A 147 7.94 -1.72 4.83
C GLN A 147 6.89 -0.86 4.10
N GLU A 148 6.92 -0.81 2.77
CA GLU A 148 5.95 -0.06 1.97
C GLU A 148 4.54 -0.65 2.09
N GLN A 149 4.42 -1.98 2.12
CA GLN A 149 3.14 -2.68 2.34
C GLN A 149 2.58 -2.40 3.74
N ALA A 150 3.44 -2.36 4.76
CA ALA A 150 3.05 -2.01 6.12
C ALA A 150 2.55 -0.56 6.21
N ASP A 151 3.26 0.41 5.60
CA ASP A 151 2.83 1.81 5.57
C ASP A 151 1.48 1.98 4.84
N LYS A 152 1.30 1.33 3.69
CA LYS A 152 0.03 1.35 2.95
C LYS A 152 -1.12 0.75 3.77
N SER A 153 -0.87 -0.40 4.42
CA SER A 153 -1.88 -1.08 5.24
C SER A 153 -2.25 -0.25 6.46
N PHE A 154 -1.28 0.39 7.11
CA PHE A 154 -1.51 1.30 8.23
C PHE A 154 -2.37 2.50 7.81
N ARG A 155 -2.07 3.13 6.68
CA ARG A 155 -2.88 4.24 6.14
C ARG A 155 -4.31 3.80 5.81
N LEU A 156 -4.48 2.61 5.22
CA LEU A 156 -5.80 2.07 4.89
C LEU A 156 -6.63 1.82 6.16
N ALA A 157 -6.02 1.19 7.17
CA ALA A 157 -6.65 0.94 8.47
C ALA A 157 -7.01 2.24 9.20
N SER A 158 -6.13 3.24 9.17
CA SER A 158 -6.39 4.58 9.73
C SER A 158 -7.60 5.25 9.08
N ASN A 159 -7.68 5.25 7.74
CA ASN A 159 -8.82 5.80 7.02
C ASN A 159 -10.13 5.04 7.30
N ALA A 160 -10.07 3.70 7.40
CA ALA A 160 -11.22 2.87 7.75
C ALA A 160 -11.72 3.18 9.17
N SER A 161 -10.80 3.36 10.13
CA SER A 161 -11.11 3.73 11.51
C SER A 161 -11.80 5.09 11.60
N ILE A 162 -11.28 6.11 10.89
CA ILE A 162 -11.90 7.44 10.83
C ILE A 162 -13.30 7.36 10.22
N THR A 163 -13.46 6.60 9.14
CA THR A 163 -14.77 6.42 8.48
C THR A 163 -15.76 5.73 9.41
N GLY A 164 -15.33 4.68 10.12
CA GLY A 164 -16.14 3.99 11.12
C GLY A 164 -16.58 4.92 12.26
N LEU A 165 -15.67 5.76 12.76
CA LEU A 165 -15.97 6.75 13.80
C LEU A 165 -17.02 7.78 13.35
N VAL A 166 -16.95 8.24 12.08
CA VAL A 166 -17.96 9.14 11.51
C VAL A 166 -19.32 8.47 11.41
N ILE A 167 -19.38 7.22 10.95
CA ILE A 167 -20.64 6.45 10.85
C ILE A 167 -21.28 6.27 12.24
N ILE A 168 -20.49 5.87 13.24
CA ILE A 168 -20.97 5.70 14.62
C ILE A 168 -21.49 7.04 15.18
N SER A 169 -20.76 8.13 14.92
CA SER A 169 -21.13 9.47 15.36
C SER A 169 -22.45 9.93 14.75
N ILE A 170 -22.68 9.68 13.45
CA ILE A 170 -23.97 9.95 12.79
C ILE A 170 -25.09 9.11 13.42
N GLY A 171 -24.85 7.83 13.69
CA GLY A 171 -25.82 6.95 14.35
C GLY A 171 -26.21 7.46 15.75
N ILE A 172 -25.23 7.91 16.54
CA ILE A 172 -25.47 8.52 17.86
C ILE A 172 -26.28 9.82 17.72
N ILE A 173 -25.93 10.70 16.77
CA ILE A 173 -26.68 11.94 16.54
C ILE A 173 -28.14 11.63 16.15
N MET A 174 -28.38 10.65 15.28
CA MET A 174 -29.73 10.22 14.90
C MET A 174 -30.55 9.66 16.08
N MET A 175 -29.88 9.06 17.07
CA MET A 175 -30.50 8.61 18.31
C MET A 175 -31.06 9.79 19.13
N PHE A 176 -30.31 10.89 19.22
CA PHE A 176 -30.76 12.10 19.93
C PHE A 176 -31.92 12.83 19.24
N PHE A 177 -32.20 12.52 17.97
CA PHE A 177 -33.34 13.08 17.21
C PHE A 177 -34.57 12.15 17.18
N ASP A 178 -34.61 11.10 18.01
CA ASP A 178 -35.67 10.07 18.02
C ASP A 178 -35.93 9.43 16.63
N LYS A 179 -34.91 9.40 15.77
CA LYS A 179 -35.00 8.78 14.44
C LYS A 179 -34.63 7.30 14.44
N THR A 180 -33.95 6.84 15.49
CA THR A 180 -33.42 5.47 15.57
C THR A 180 -33.31 5.04 17.02
N GLU A 181 -33.68 3.79 17.33
CA GLU A 181 -33.50 3.27 18.69
C GLU A 181 -32.01 3.01 19.00
N PRO A 182 -31.56 3.33 20.23
CA PRO A 182 -30.18 3.09 20.68
C PRO A 182 -29.71 1.65 20.45
N ALA A 183 -30.61 0.68 20.65
CA ALA A 183 -30.32 -0.74 20.54
C ALA A 183 -29.76 -1.12 19.16
N TYR A 184 -30.37 -0.65 18.07
CA TYR A 184 -29.90 -0.96 16.72
C TYR A 184 -28.53 -0.37 16.43
N VAL A 185 -28.29 0.87 16.87
CA VAL A 185 -27.01 1.57 16.63
C VAL A 185 -25.88 0.88 17.40
N THR A 186 -26.11 0.54 18.68
CA THR A 186 -25.09 -0.13 19.50
C THR A 186 -24.81 -1.54 19.02
N THR A 187 -25.84 -2.34 18.71
CA THR A 187 -25.64 -3.71 18.21
C THR A 187 -24.96 -3.74 16.85
N ALA A 188 -25.36 -2.88 15.92
CA ALA A 188 -24.73 -2.80 14.60
C ALA A 188 -23.27 -2.33 14.70
N ALA A 189 -22.99 -1.31 15.51
CA ALA A 189 -21.63 -0.82 15.72
C ALA A 189 -20.73 -1.89 16.37
N GLY A 190 -21.24 -2.61 17.38
CA GLY A 190 -20.53 -3.69 18.06
C GLY A 190 -20.15 -4.82 17.09
N VAL A 191 -21.15 -5.41 16.42
CA VAL A 191 -20.93 -6.53 15.49
C VAL A 191 -20.00 -6.16 14.34
N ILE A 192 -20.18 -4.97 13.75
CA ILE A 192 -19.32 -4.51 12.66
C ILE A 192 -17.89 -4.30 13.14
N SER A 193 -17.69 -3.70 14.30
CA SER A 193 -16.34 -3.44 14.83
C SER A 193 -15.60 -4.73 15.19
N GLU A 194 -16.28 -5.69 15.81
CA GLU A 194 -15.71 -7.01 16.13
C GLU A 194 -15.37 -7.80 14.87
N PHE A 195 -16.25 -7.81 13.87
CA PHE A 195 -16.00 -8.48 12.59
C PHE A 195 -14.79 -7.88 11.87
N ILE A 196 -14.71 -6.54 11.81
CA ILE A 196 -13.56 -5.84 11.22
C ILE A 196 -12.29 -6.23 11.98
N ALA A 197 -12.29 -6.14 13.31
CA ALA A 197 -11.13 -6.48 14.12
C ALA A 197 -10.67 -7.93 13.87
N ALA A 198 -11.60 -8.90 13.84
CA ALA A 198 -11.30 -10.30 13.58
C ALA A 198 -10.64 -10.51 12.21
N VAL A 199 -11.18 -9.90 11.15
CA VAL A 199 -10.62 -9.99 9.80
C VAL A 199 -9.22 -9.37 9.74
N PHE A 200 -9.04 -8.19 10.32
CA PHE A 200 -7.73 -7.51 10.33
C PHE A 200 -6.69 -8.30 11.11
N PHE A 201 -7.01 -8.82 12.30
CA PHE A 201 -6.09 -9.67 13.06
C PHE A 201 -5.76 -10.97 12.33
N TYR A 202 -6.75 -11.61 11.69
CA TYR A 202 -6.53 -12.81 10.90
C TYR A 202 -5.56 -12.56 9.73
N LEU A 203 -5.81 -11.52 8.94
CA LEU A 203 -4.96 -11.15 7.80
C LEU A 203 -3.57 -10.71 8.23
N TYR A 204 -3.46 -9.95 9.33
CA TYR A 204 -2.18 -9.53 9.90
C TYR A 204 -1.34 -10.74 10.30
N ASN A 205 -1.90 -11.66 11.10
CA ASN A 205 -1.19 -12.87 11.53
C ASN A 205 -0.74 -13.71 10.34
N ARG A 206 -1.62 -13.91 9.35
CA ARG A 206 -1.28 -14.70 8.16
C ARG A 206 -0.18 -14.02 7.32
N THR A 207 -0.21 -12.70 7.21
CA THR A 207 0.81 -11.92 6.50
C THR A 207 2.16 -11.99 7.20
N VAL A 208 2.20 -11.76 8.52
CA VAL A 208 3.43 -11.85 9.31
C VAL A 208 4.05 -13.25 9.23
N LEU A 209 3.23 -14.31 9.32
CA LEU A 209 3.70 -15.69 9.15
C LEU A 209 4.30 -15.93 7.77
N LYS A 210 3.61 -15.50 6.70
CA LYS A 210 4.12 -15.65 5.34
C LYS A 210 5.39 -14.83 5.11
N MET A 211 5.48 -13.64 5.72
CA MET A 211 6.68 -12.82 5.63
C MET A 211 7.87 -13.47 6.32
N SER A 212 7.65 -14.04 7.51
CA SER A 212 8.67 -14.79 8.26
C SER A 212 9.16 -16.01 7.47
N GLN A 213 8.23 -16.80 6.90
CA GLN A 213 8.57 -17.96 6.05
C GLN A 213 9.41 -17.55 4.84
N TYR A 214 9.08 -16.43 4.18
CA TYR A 214 9.84 -15.95 3.03
C TYR A 214 11.23 -15.43 3.43
N HIS A 215 11.32 -14.69 4.54
CA HIS A 215 12.61 -14.24 5.09
C HIS A 215 13.53 -15.42 5.42
N GLN A 216 13.00 -16.48 6.07
CA GLN A 216 13.75 -17.70 6.35
C GLN A 216 14.28 -18.37 5.08
N LYS A 217 13.47 -18.48 4.02
CA LYS A 217 13.90 -19.04 2.72
C LYS A 217 15.01 -18.23 2.06
N LEU A 218 14.94 -16.89 2.15
CA LEU A 218 16.00 -16.01 1.65
C LEU A 218 17.32 -16.19 2.41
N VAL A 219 17.27 -16.23 3.75
CA VAL A 219 18.47 -16.46 4.58
C VAL A 219 19.12 -17.81 4.25
N ILE A 220 18.33 -18.87 4.06
CA ILE A 220 18.84 -20.18 3.62
C ILE A 220 19.54 -20.07 2.26
N THR A 221 18.91 -19.42 1.28
CA THR A 221 19.48 -19.22 -0.07
C THR A 221 20.80 -18.45 -0.02
N GLN A 222 20.90 -17.46 0.87
CA GLN A 222 22.12 -16.69 1.09
C GLN A 222 23.22 -17.55 1.72
N ASN A 223 22.91 -18.34 2.74
CA ASN A 223 23.87 -19.25 3.38
C ASN A 223 24.43 -20.26 2.38
N ILE A 224 23.59 -20.79 1.49
CA ILE A 224 24.00 -21.70 0.40
C ILE A 224 24.95 -20.98 -0.55
N SER A 225 24.58 -19.78 -1.00
CA SER A 225 25.39 -19.00 -1.95
C SER A 225 26.75 -18.64 -1.36
N LEU A 226 26.80 -18.29 -0.07
CA LEU A 226 28.05 -18.01 0.65
C LEU A 226 28.91 -19.27 0.81
N ALA A 227 28.31 -20.41 1.18
CA ALA A 227 29.01 -21.68 1.31
C ALA A 227 29.64 -22.12 -0.03
N LEU A 228 28.89 -21.96 -1.13
CA LEU A 228 29.40 -22.25 -2.48
C LEU A 228 30.55 -21.31 -2.86
N LYS A 229 30.42 -20.00 -2.61
CA LYS A 229 31.50 -19.04 -2.87
C LYS A 229 32.75 -19.36 -2.07
N ILE A 230 32.62 -19.60 -0.76
CA ILE A 230 33.75 -19.98 0.10
C ILE A 230 34.39 -21.26 -0.44
N SER A 231 33.61 -22.26 -0.84
CA SER A 231 34.15 -23.51 -1.42
C SER A 231 34.93 -23.28 -2.71
N GLU A 232 34.56 -22.25 -3.49
CA GLU A 232 35.20 -21.97 -4.76
C GLU A 232 36.56 -21.30 -4.60
N ASP A 233 36.70 -20.45 -3.58
CA ASP A 233 37.91 -19.72 -3.20
C ASP A 233 38.94 -20.60 -2.44
N MET A 234 38.61 -21.88 -2.14
CA MET A 234 39.51 -22.83 -1.48
C MET A 234 40.49 -23.53 -2.44
N GLU A 235 41.64 -23.96 -1.91
CA GLU A 235 42.64 -24.76 -2.64
C GLU A 235 42.06 -26.09 -3.18
N THR A 236 42.56 -26.52 -4.34
CA THR A 236 41.98 -27.61 -5.15
C THR A 236 41.84 -28.95 -4.44
N GLU A 237 42.71 -29.26 -3.47
CA GLU A 237 42.70 -30.55 -2.76
C GLU A 237 41.44 -30.74 -1.89
N ASN A 238 40.91 -29.66 -1.30
CA ASN A 238 39.75 -29.72 -0.41
C ASN A 238 38.44 -29.24 -1.04
N LYS A 239 38.51 -28.55 -2.18
CA LYS A 239 37.36 -27.96 -2.89
C LYS A 239 36.27 -28.99 -3.23
N ALA A 240 36.65 -30.11 -3.84
CA ALA A 240 35.69 -31.14 -4.26
C ALA A 240 34.95 -31.77 -3.06
N LYS A 241 35.69 -32.05 -1.97
CA LYS A 241 35.13 -32.61 -0.74
C LYS A 241 34.15 -31.66 -0.03
N VAL A 242 34.46 -30.36 -0.01
CA VAL A 242 33.57 -29.36 0.59
C VAL A 242 32.30 -29.17 -0.24
N GLN A 243 32.41 -29.17 -1.57
CA GLN A 243 31.25 -29.08 -2.46
C GLN A 243 30.33 -30.30 -2.36
N GLU A 244 30.90 -31.51 -2.31
CA GLU A 244 30.14 -32.75 -2.08
C GLU A 244 29.34 -32.69 -0.78
N MET A 245 29.99 -32.26 0.31
CA MET A 245 29.35 -32.10 1.62
C MET A 245 28.22 -31.05 1.61
N ILE A 246 28.38 -29.93 0.89
CA ILE A 246 27.32 -28.92 0.73
C ILE A 246 26.13 -29.52 -0.03
N ILE A 247 26.37 -30.23 -1.13
CA ILE A 247 25.32 -30.87 -1.94
C ILE A 247 24.57 -31.93 -1.12
N GLU A 248 25.30 -32.77 -0.39
CA GLU A 248 24.72 -33.80 0.47
C GLU A 248 23.80 -33.19 1.53
N ARG A 249 24.25 -32.12 2.21
CA ARG A 249 23.46 -31.44 3.24
C ARG A 249 22.19 -30.83 2.66
N LEU A 250 22.29 -30.21 1.48
CA LEU A 250 21.14 -29.60 0.81
C LEU A 250 20.11 -30.62 0.34
N THR A 251 20.58 -31.74 -0.22
CA THR A 251 19.71 -32.80 -0.74
C THR A 251 19.01 -33.54 0.40
N THR A 252 19.67 -33.66 1.55
CA THR A 252 19.10 -34.27 2.75
C THR A 252 18.03 -33.38 3.39
N ASP A 253 18.26 -32.06 3.49
CA ASP A 253 17.28 -31.13 4.07
C ASP A 253 16.06 -30.91 3.17
N ILE A 254 16.19 -30.89 1.83
CA ILE A 254 15.06 -30.74 0.90
C ILE A 254 14.02 -31.86 1.07
N ASN A 255 14.48 -33.10 1.29
CA ASN A 255 13.58 -34.24 1.53
C ASN A 255 12.80 -34.15 2.85
N LYS A 256 13.31 -33.41 3.84
CA LYS A 256 12.65 -33.21 5.13
C LYS A 256 11.44 -32.27 5.04
N TYR A 257 11.44 -31.35 4.07
CA TYR A 257 10.33 -30.41 3.82
C TYR A 257 9.29 -30.94 2.82
N LEU A 258 9.57 -32.04 2.11
CA LEU A 258 8.62 -32.71 1.21
C LEU A 258 7.81 -33.82 1.92
N SER A 259 8.21 -34.22 3.13
CA SER A 259 7.66 -35.35 3.87
C SER A 259 6.78 -34.98 5.07
N THR A 260 6.59 -33.68 5.35
CA THR A 260 5.62 -33.20 6.35
C THR A 260 4.38 -32.63 5.64
N PRO A 261 3.23 -33.32 5.67
CA PRO A 261 1.97 -32.71 5.31
C PRO A 261 1.59 -31.69 6.41
N GLU A 262 1.35 -30.43 6.02
CA GLU A 262 0.61 -29.46 6.85
C GLU A 262 -0.84 -29.95 7.10
#